data_AF-A0A3B8MF22-F1
#
_entry.id   AF-A0A3B8MF22-F1
#
_cell.length_a   1.000
_cell.length_b   1.000
_cell.length_c   1.000
_cell.angle_alpha   90.00
_cell.angle_beta   90.00
_cell.angle_gamma   90.00
#
_symmetry.space_group_name_H-M   'P 1'
#
loop_
_entity.id
_entity.type
_entity.pdbx_description
1 polymer ?
#
loop_
_entity_poly.entity_id
_entity_poly.type
_entity_poly.pdbx_seq_one_letter_code
_entity_poly.pdbx_strand_id
1 'polypeptide(L)' 'MKQYNDPATGRAITQFTSADANSYPLYYFIPSHTADSRYVCFHSERTGYVQLYRLDTETGE' A
#
# COMPACT_ATOMS: atom_id res chain seq x y z
N MET A 1 3.47 7.11 -5.90
CA MET A 1 3.48 7.43 -4.45
C MET A 1 3.23 8.91 -4.25
N LYS A 2 2.39 9.28 -3.26
CA LYS A 2 2.12 10.69 -2.90
C LYS A 2 2.39 10.90 -1.41
N GLN A 3 3.07 11.97 -1.04
CA GLN A 3 3.36 12.34 0.34
C GLN A 3 2.61 13.59 0.76
N TYR A 4 2.18 13.64 2.01
CA TYR A 4 1.57 14.81 2.64
C TYR A 4 1.66 14.68 4.16
N ASN A 5 1.43 15.77 4.88
CA ASN A 5 1.38 15.74 6.35
C ASN A 5 -0.07 15.70 6.82
N ASP A 6 -0.32 14.90 7.85
CA ASP A 6 -1.59 14.90 8.56
C ASP A 6 -1.83 16.28 9.21
N PRO A 7 -2.96 16.96 8.94
CA PRO A 7 -3.18 18.31 9.45
C PRO A 7 -3.38 18.36 10.97
N ALA A 8 -3.83 17.28 11.61
CA ALA A 8 -4.07 17.26 13.05
C ALA A 8 -2.80 16.98 13.88
N THR A 9 -1.89 16.16 13.35
CA THR A 9 -0.73 15.65 14.10
C THR A 9 0.62 16.05 13.49
N GLY A 10 0.64 16.57 12.27
CA GLY A 10 1.85 16.92 11.54
C GLY A 10 2.68 15.71 11.06
N ARG A 11 2.22 14.47 11.29
CA ARG A 11 2.93 13.26 10.87
C ARG A 11 2.94 13.13 9.35
N ALA A 12 4.07 12.70 8.80
CA ALA A 12 4.18 12.39 7.38
C ALA A 12 3.36 11.13 7.04
N ILE A 13 2.59 11.21 5.95
CA ILE A 13 1.80 10.13 5.37
C ILE A 13 2.28 9.88 3.95
N THR A 14 2.45 8.61 3.60
CA THR A 14 2.69 8.17 2.22
C THR A 14 1.51 7.36 1.71
N GLN A 15 0.90 7.82 0.62
CA GLN A 15 -0.10 7.08 -0.15
C GLN A 15 0.61 6.27 -1.23
N PHE A 16 0.48 4.94 -1.14
CA PHE A 16 1.12 4.02 -2.08
C PHE A 16 0.29 3.75 -3.35
N THR A 17 -1.04 3.69 -3.25
CA THR A 17 -1.93 3.34 -4.35
C THR A 17 -2.71 4.55 -4.87
N SER A 18 -2.89 4.65 -6.18
CA SER A 18 -3.65 5.75 -6.83
C SER A 18 -4.49 5.31 -8.03
N ALA A 19 -4.60 4.00 -8.28
CA ALA A 19 -5.47 3.48 -9.32
C ALA A 19 -6.94 3.75 -8.94
N ASP A 20 -7.79 3.96 -9.95
CA ASP A 20 -9.24 4.05 -9.77
C ASP A 20 -9.84 2.65 -9.53
N ALA A 21 -9.47 2.06 -8.40
CA ALA A 21 -9.81 0.71 -7.99
C ALA A 21 -9.65 0.57 -6.47
N ASN A 22 -10.46 -0.28 -5.85
CA ASN A 22 -10.27 -0.60 -4.44
C ASN A 22 -8.89 -1.23 -4.21
N SER A 23 -8.20 -0.72 -3.20
CA SER A 23 -6.92 -1.27 -2.73
C SER A 23 -6.91 -1.25 -1.20
N TYR A 24 -6.61 -2.39 -0.58
CA TYR A 24 -6.71 -2.55 0.87
C TYR A 24 -5.71 -3.59 1.39
N PRO A 25 -5.27 -3.48 2.65
CA PRO A 25 -4.28 -4.39 3.22
C PRO A 25 -4.85 -5.79 3.43
N LEU A 26 -3.97 -6.75 3.74
CA LEU A 26 -4.37 -8.03 4.34
C LEU A 26 -4.84 -7.79 5.78
N TYR A 27 -5.46 -8.79 6.39
CA TYR A 27 -5.77 -8.74 7.82
C TYR A 27 -4.50 -8.51 8.65
N TYR A 28 -4.62 -7.71 9.71
CA TYR A 28 -3.50 -7.17 10.47
C TYR A 28 -2.56 -8.20 11.12
N PHE A 29 -3.02 -9.44 11.32
CA PHE A 29 -2.22 -10.54 11.88
C PHE A 29 -1.54 -11.42 10.82
N ILE A 30 -1.77 -11.13 9.54
CA ILE A 30 -1.13 -11.83 8.43
C ILE A 30 0.15 -11.07 8.04
N PRO A 31 1.32 -11.73 8.00
CA PRO A 31 2.54 -11.10 7.51
C PRO A 31 2.37 -10.63 6.06
N SER A 32 2.29 -9.32 5.85
CA SER A 32 2.20 -8.71 4.52
C SER A 32 3.46 -7.93 4.12
N HIS A 33 4.40 -7.73 5.05
CA HIS A 33 5.66 -7.02 4.81
C HIS A 33 6.81 -8.02 4.70
N THR A 34 7.74 -7.80 3.78
CA THR A 34 9.01 -8.54 3.78
C THR A 34 9.89 -8.13 4.96
N ALA A 35 10.80 -9.01 5.38
CA ALA A 35 11.63 -8.81 6.57
C ALA A 35 12.53 -7.56 6.48
N ASP A 36 12.88 -7.12 5.27
CA ASP A 36 13.63 -5.90 4.97
C ASP A 36 12.75 -4.65 4.84
N SER A 37 11.43 -4.77 5.04
CA SER A 37 10.43 -3.71 4.84
C SER A 37 10.35 -3.13 3.41
N ARG A 38 11.03 -3.74 2.44
CA ARG A 38 11.05 -3.25 1.06
C ARG A 38 9.75 -3.53 0.31
N TYR A 39 9.08 -4.64 0.61
CA TYR A 39 7.88 -5.03 -0.11
C TYR A 39 6.66 -5.17 0.79
N VAL A 40 5.49 -4.81 0.25
CA VAL A 40 4.18 -4.99 0.89
C VAL A 40 3.24 -5.73 -0.05
N CYS A 41 2.65 -6.82 0.42
CA CYS A 41 1.54 -7.51 -0.25
C CYS A 41 0.21 -6.87 0.12
N PHE A 42 -0.66 -6.63 -0.86
CA PHE A 42 -1.97 -6.00 -0.67
C PHE A 42 -2.99 -6.49 -1.70
N HIS A 43 -4.28 -6.27 -1.41
CA HIS A 43 -5.37 -6.55 -2.35
C HIS A 43 -5.57 -5.37 -3.30
N SER A 44 -5.85 -5.65 -4.57
CA SER A 44 -6.38 -4.65 -5.50
C SER A 44 -7.30 -5.30 -6.54
N GLU A 45 -8.32 -4.57 -6.98
CA GLU A 45 -9.22 -5.01 -8.05
C GLU A 45 -8.95 -4.33 -9.41
N ARG A 46 -7.78 -3.71 -9.57
CA ARG A 46 -7.38 -2.94 -10.77
C ARG A 46 -7.46 -3.68 -12.12
N THR A 47 -7.61 -5.01 -12.10
CA THR A 47 -7.77 -5.87 -13.28
C THR A 47 -9.17 -6.49 -13.39
N GLY A 48 -10.16 -5.94 -12.69
CA GLY A 48 -11.57 -6.37 -12.71
C GLY A 48 -11.96 -7.43 -11.67
N TYR A 49 -10.98 -8.00 -10.96
CA TYR A 49 -11.18 -8.94 -9.85
C TYR A 49 -10.16 -8.67 -8.76
N VAL A 50 -10.53 -8.96 -7.50
CA VAL A 50 -9.60 -8.89 -6.37
C VAL A 50 -8.45 -9.87 -6.60
N GLN A 51 -7.23 -9.34 -6.65
CA GLN A 51 -5.99 -10.09 -6.75
C GLN A 51 -4.99 -9.59 -5.70
N LEU A 52 -3.96 -10.41 -5.45
CA LEU A 52 -2.82 -10.02 -4.64
C LEU A 52 -1.77 -9.35 -5.53
N TYR A 53 -1.20 -8.28 -5.00
CA TYR A 53 -0.09 -7.56 -5.61
C TYR A 53 0.99 -7.30 -4.58
N ARG A 54 2.22 -7.17 -5.06
CA ARG A 54 3.36 -6.71 -4.28
C ARG A 54 3.65 -5.27 -4.69
N LEU A 55 3.92 -4.43 -3.69
CA LEU A 55 4.39 -3.07 -3.85
C LEU A 55 5.85 -2.99 -3.39
N ASP A 56 6.74 -2.37 -4.16
CA ASP A 56 8.07 -1.94 -3.72
C ASP A 56 7.98 -0.55 -3.06
N THR A 57 8.37 -0.42 -1.79
CA THR A 57 8.21 0.81 -1.00
C THR A 57 9.23 1.90 -1.35
N GLU A 58 10.30 1.56 -2.06
CA GLU A 58 11.33 2.51 -2.50
C GLU A 58 10.98 3.11 -3.87
N THR A 59 10.40 2.30 -4.76
CA THR A 59 10.14 2.69 -6.16
C THR A 59 8.67 2.95 -6.45
N GLY A 60 7.76 2.32 -5.71
CA GLY A 60 6.31 2.38 -5.94
C GLY A 60 5.80 1.48 -7.06
N GLU A 61 6.62 0.54 -7.55
CA GLU A 61 6.22 -0.53 -8.48
C GLU A 61 5.21 -1.50 -7.82
#